data_AF-A0A7M4DZL8-F1
#
_entry.id   AF-A0A7M4DZL8-F1
#
_cell.length_a   1.000
_cell.length_b   1.000
_cell.length_c   1.000
_cell.angle_alpha   90.00
_cell.angle_beta   90.00
_cell.angle_gamma   90.00
#
_symmetry.space_group_name_H-M   'P 1'
#
loop_
_entity.id
_entity.type
_entity.pdbx_description
1 polymer ?
#
loop_
_entity_poly.entity_id
_entity_poly.type
_entity_poly.pdbx_seq_one_letter_code
_entity_poly.pdbx_strand_id
1 'polypeptide(L)'
;MDGEEEDDELERSREGLLGQVQSRVLILTVCAAGIGGTFQYGYNISIINAPTTYIQTFMNETWLERTGAPLENNMILLLWSFIVSVYPLGGLTGALVAGPMAIKLGRKTSLLVNNVFVIIAAILSGFSQMAKSFEMIMLSRFFTGINAGVSMNIQPMYLGESAPKKIRGAVALTSASFTALGLVLGQVFGISELLGGEESWPLLLASNVVPALIQMVTLPWLPESPRYLLIDRGDKESCISALRKLRGSDDLSSEIEEILAEQAAIKGQRAKKPWELFQNPAVRWQLISIIVLSSAMQLCGNDSMYFYAGYVFREAGIPYDKIQYVIIGTGCCELITAVTCNMIIEHAGRKLLILGGYSFMAVWAIVFMVALSQQSQISWMPYLSMVCIFAYILSFGIGPAGVTGILPTEIFDQMSRPAAYMICGSLLWFNLFLTGMAFPFIVHIKSFISEIWLERYSFPLSDKGVTLLWSSIVSIYSIGGLLGSMYAGYFSIRFGRKKAMLFVNIPALLGAALMGFSKVFGSFEMILLGRFSSGVCTGLGLNIHLMYVGECAPKKLRGVTAITASTAIAVGKFVGFAIGLDYETALGRQ
;
A
#
# COMPACT_ATOMS: atom_id res chain seq x y z
N MET A 1 -57.23 27.07 -12.64
CA MET A 1 -56.06 27.18 -13.51
C MET A 1 -54.96 27.93 -12.78
N ASP A 2 -55.18 29.16 -12.35
CA ASP A 2 -54.11 29.95 -11.68
C ASP A 2 -53.57 29.33 -10.37
N GLY A 3 -54.40 28.63 -9.58
CA GLY A 3 -53.95 27.97 -8.35
C GLY A 3 -53.20 26.64 -8.56
N GLU A 4 -53.42 25.94 -9.68
CA GLU A 4 -52.69 24.70 -9.99
C GLU A 4 -51.30 25.02 -10.57
N GLU A 5 -51.15 26.12 -11.32
CA GLU A 5 -49.85 26.60 -11.79
C GLU A 5 -48.96 27.18 -10.67
N GLU A 6 -49.55 27.87 -9.68
CA GLU A 6 -48.83 28.35 -8.49
C GLU A 6 -48.34 27.19 -7.60
N ASP A 7 -49.16 26.16 -7.40
CA ASP A 7 -48.78 24.97 -6.63
C ASP A 7 -47.68 24.15 -7.35
N ASP A 8 -47.75 24.01 -8.68
CA ASP A 8 -46.71 23.36 -9.50
C ASP A 8 -45.38 24.13 -9.50
N GLU A 9 -45.41 25.47 -9.50
CA GLU A 9 -44.20 26.30 -9.38
C GLU A 9 -43.58 26.24 -7.97
N LEU A 10 -44.41 26.23 -6.93
CA LEU A 10 -43.98 26.04 -5.55
C LEU A 10 -43.38 24.65 -5.33
N GLU A 11 -43.98 23.60 -5.89
CA GLU A 11 -43.45 22.24 -5.84
C GLU A 11 -42.11 22.12 -6.58
N ARG A 12 -41.98 22.67 -7.80
CA ARG A 12 -40.69 22.68 -8.53
C ARG A 12 -39.60 23.48 -7.81
N SER A 13 -39.95 24.62 -7.24
CA SER A 13 -39.03 25.45 -6.45
C SER A 13 -38.56 24.70 -5.21
N ARG A 14 -39.49 24.02 -4.52
CA ARG A 14 -39.22 23.20 -3.35
C ARG A 14 -38.37 21.97 -3.70
N GLU A 15 -38.66 21.27 -4.78
CA GLU A 15 -37.84 20.16 -5.29
C GLU A 15 -36.42 20.60 -5.67
N GLY A 16 -36.27 21.76 -6.32
CA GLY A 16 -34.97 22.34 -6.66
C GLY A 16 -34.15 22.70 -5.42
N LEU A 17 -34.80 23.24 -4.38
CA LEU A 17 -34.17 23.59 -3.11
C LEU A 17 -33.79 22.34 -2.29
N LEU A 18 -34.66 21.32 -2.29
CA LEU A 18 -34.40 20.01 -1.68
C LEU A 18 -33.23 19.29 -2.35
N GLY A 19 -33.16 19.30 -3.69
CA GLY A 19 -32.03 18.75 -4.45
C GLY A 19 -30.71 19.47 -4.22
N GLN A 20 -30.73 20.81 -4.04
CA GLN A 20 -29.55 21.56 -3.64
C GLN A 20 -29.08 21.24 -2.21
N VAL A 21 -30.02 21.10 -1.26
CA VAL A 21 -29.70 20.72 0.13
C VAL A 21 -29.15 19.29 0.21
N GLN A 22 -29.72 18.36 -0.58
CA GLN A 22 -29.26 16.98 -0.73
C GLN A 22 -27.78 16.90 -1.13
N SER A 23 -27.39 17.64 -2.16
CA SER A 23 -25.98 17.67 -2.59
C SER A 23 -25.08 18.30 -1.54
N ARG A 24 -25.51 19.37 -0.86
CA ARG A 24 -24.66 20.10 0.10
C ARG A 24 -24.27 19.26 1.32
N VAL A 25 -25.22 18.58 1.97
CA VAL A 25 -24.91 17.77 3.17
C VAL A 25 -24.06 16.57 2.82
N LEU A 26 -24.35 15.91 1.69
CA LEU A 26 -23.54 14.77 1.23
C LEU A 26 -22.12 15.20 0.86
N ILE A 27 -21.95 16.32 0.16
CA ILE A 27 -20.62 16.86 -0.18
C ILE A 27 -19.87 17.24 1.10
N LEU A 28 -20.52 17.90 2.07
CA LEU A 28 -19.89 18.23 3.36
C LEU A 28 -19.47 16.96 4.11
N THR A 29 -20.26 15.89 4.03
CA THR A 29 -19.94 14.58 4.59
C THR A 29 -18.71 13.96 3.94
N VAL A 30 -18.65 14.01 2.60
CA VAL A 30 -17.50 13.55 1.81
C VAL A 30 -16.23 14.33 2.17
N CYS A 31 -16.31 15.65 2.26
CA CYS A 31 -15.17 16.50 2.62
C CYS A 31 -14.70 16.27 4.07
N ALA A 32 -15.61 16.26 5.04
CA ALA A 32 -15.26 16.10 6.46
C ALA A 32 -14.69 14.71 6.76
N ALA A 33 -15.30 13.66 6.22
CA ALA A 33 -14.80 12.30 6.38
C ALA A 33 -13.52 12.07 5.55
N GLY A 34 -13.40 12.73 4.39
CA GLY A 34 -12.23 12.71 3.51
C GLY A 34 -10.97 13.30 4.15
N ILE A 35 -11.08 14.52 4.67
CA ILE A 35 -9.95 15.28 5.23
C ILE A 35 -9.38 14.60 6.47
N GLY A 36 -10.21 14.09 7.39
CA GLY A 36 -9.69 13.38 8.56
C GLY A 36 -9.50 11.87 8.37
N GLY A 37 -9.85 11.34 7.19
CA GLY A 37 -9.71 9.93 6.87
C GLY A 37 -8.47 9.63 6.03
N THR A 38 -8.69 9.35 4.75
CA THR A 38 -7.72 8.86 3.78
C THR A 38 -6.77 9.94 3.31
N PHE A 39 -7.16 11.22 3.43
CA PHE A 39 -6.24 12.35 3.27
C PHE A 39 -5.05 12.22 4.23
N GLN A 40 -5.29 11.90 5.50
CA GLN A 40 -4.20 11.74 6.46
C GLN A 40 -3.30 10.55 6.09
N TYR A 41 -3.85 9.47 5.54
CA TYR A 41 -3.02 8.35 5.05
C TYR A 41 -2.04 8.81 3.96
N GLY A 42 -2.53 9.51 2.94
CA GLY A 42 -1.69 10.04 1.86
C GLY A 42 -0.66 11.05 2.37
N TYR A 43 -1.08 11.95 3.27
CA TYR A 43 -0.20 12.93 3.90
C TYR A 43 0.97 12.28 4.65
N ASN A 44 0.68 11.27 5.48
CA ASN A 44 1.70 10.61 6.29
C ASN A 44 2.65 9.70 5.50
N ILE A 45 2.26 9.31 4.28
CA ILE A 45 3.13 8.61 3.33
C ILE A 45 4.16 9.57 2.74
N SER A 46 3.78 10.80 2.38
CA SER A 46 4.70 11.73 1.70
C SER A 46 5.61 12.52 2.65
N ILE A 47 5.11 12.96 3.81
CA ILE A 47 5.88 13.86 4.69
C ILE A 47 7.18 13.26 5.23
N ILE A 48 7.31 11.92 5.30
CA ILE A 48 8.50 11.27 5.87
C ILE A 48 9.73 11.38 4.97
N ASN A 49 9.53 11.61 3.66
CA ASN A 49 10.61 11.65 2.67
C ASN A 49 11.45 12.93 2.80
N ALA A 50 10.80 14.09 2.89
CA ALA A 50 11.47 15.39 2.96
C ALA A 50 12.50 15.52 4.09
N PRO A 51 12.20 15.16 5.36
CA PRO A 51 13.13 15.31 6.46
C PRO A 51 14.05 14.11 6.69
N THR A 52 14.15 13.16 5.74
CA THR A 52 14.93 11.91 5.91
C THR A 52 16.35 12.17 6.42
N THR A 53 17.08 13.08 5.77
CA THR A 53 18.47 13.40 6.12
C THR A 53 18.58 14.10 7.47
N TYR A 54 17.63 14.98 7.80
CA TYR A 54 17.61 15.69 9.09
C TYR A 54 17.31 14.75 10.25
N ILE A 55 16.37 13.81 10.07
CA ILE A 55 16.06 12.80 11.10
C ILE A 55 17.25 11.85 11.29
N GLN A 56 17.93 11.44 10.21
CA GLN A 56 19.14 10.61 10.31
C GLN A 56 20.27 11.32 11.07
N THR A 57 20.45 12.61 10.82
CA THR A 57 21.43 13.45 11.53
C THR A 57 21.06 13.58 13.01
N PHE A 58 19.80 13.90 13.31
CA PHE A 58 19.26 13.95 14.67
C PHE A 58 19.44 12.64 15.44
N MET A 59 19.24 11.48 14.79
CA MET A 59 19.49 10.18 15.40
C MET A 59 20.96 10.00 15.80
N ASN A 60 21.87 10.37 14.89
CA ASN A 60 23.31 10.26 15.15
C ASN A 60 23.76 11.19 16.29
N GLU A 61 23.32 12.45 16.27
CA GLU A 61 23.62 13.43 17.31
C GLU A 61 23.07 13.00 18.68
N THR A 62 21.81 12.57 18.73
CA THR A 62 21.17 12.09 19.95
C THR A 62 21.91 10.87 20.52
N TRP A 63 22.36 9.95 19.66
CA TRP A 63 23.10 8.77 20.10
C TRP A 63 24.50 9.11 20.60
N LEU A 64 25.19 10.02 19.91
CA LEU A 64 26.50 10.54 20.30
C LEU A 64 26.43 11.19 21.68
N GLU A 65 25.42 12.02 21.94
CA GLU A 65 25.22 12.62 23.26
C GLU A 65 24.96 11.60 24.37
N ARG A 66 24.23 10.51 24.06
CA ARG A 66 23.87 9.49 25.06
C ARG A 66 24.99 8.49 25.35
N THR A 67 25.78 8.12 24.35
CA THR A 67 26.75 7.01 24.45
C THR A 67 28.20 7.45 24.32
N GLY A 68 28.46 8.68 23.85
CA GLY A 68 29.80 9.21 23.60
C GLY A 68 30.45 8.71 22.30
N ALA A 69 29.77 7.90 21.49
CA ALA A 69 30.26 7.41 20.21
C ALA A 69 29.23 7.65 19.08
N PRO A 70 29.65 7.96 17.84
CA PRO A 70 28.73 8.13 16.72
C PRO A 70 28.13 6.78 16.29
N LEU A 71 26.93 6.80 15.72
CA LEU A 71 26.33 5.62 15.10
C LEU A 71 27.08 5.26 13.82
N GLU A 72 27.34 3.97 13.63
CA GLU A 72 27.82 3.46 12.35
C GLU A 72 26.75 3.67 11.25
N ASN A 73 27.17 4.01 10.03
CA ASN A 73 26.24 4.29 8.91
C ASN A 73 25.23 3.16 8.66
N ASN A 74 25.66 1.90 8.81
CA ASN A 74 24.81 0.72 8.64
C ASN A 74 23.68 0.68 9.68
N MET A 75 24.01 1.04 10.93
CA MET A 75 23.05 1.12 12.03
C MET A 75 22.08 2.29 11.86
N ILE A 76 22.53 3.45 11.36
CA ILE A 76 21.65 4.59 11.04
C ILE A 76 20.62 4.17 9.97
N LEU A 77 21.07 3.50 8.92
CA LEU A 77 20.19 3.00 7.87
C LEU A 77 19.19 1.97 8.44
N LEU A 78 19.64 1.04 9.28
CA LEU A 78 18.76 0.05 9.92
C LEU A 78 17.69 0.71 10.80
N LEU A 79 18.08 1.65 11.66
CA LEU A 79 17.16 2.40 12.54
C LEU A 79 16.17 3.24 11.73
N TRP A 80 16.63 3.89 10.68
CA TRP A 80 15.76 4.62 9.75
C TRP A 80 14.75 3.69 9.07
N SER A 81 15.21 2.54 8.59
CA SER A 81 14.36 1.50 7.97
C SER A 81 13.26 1.05 8.94
N PHE A 82 13.61 0.90 10.21
CA PHE A 82 12.68 0.56 11.27
C PHE A 82 11.66 1.68 11.50
N ILE A 83 12.08 2.95 11.61
CA ILE A 83 11.19 4.11 11.73
C ILE A 83 10.16 4.16 10.60
N VAL A 84 10.61 3.96 9.36
CA VAL A 84 9.72 3.95 8.18
C VAL A 84 8.76 2.76 8.23
N SER A 85 9.24 1.58 8.66
CA SER A 85 8.47 0.32 8.66
C SER A 85 7.53 0.15 9.86
N VAL A 86 7.73 0.87 10.96
CA VAL A 86 6.81 0.85 12.09
C VAL A 86 5.44 1.47 11.72
N TYR A 87 5.40 2.39 10.74
CA TYR A 87 4.15 2.95 10.22
C TYR A 87 3.20 1.89 9.63
N PRO A 88 3.61 1.06 8.65
CA PRO A 88 2.73 0.02 8.13
C PRO A 88 2.40 -1.08 9.15
N LEU A 89 3.26 -1.33 10.14
CA LEU A 89 2.92 -2.20 11.27
C LEU A 89 1.76 -1.62 12.09
N GLY A 90 1.80 -0.32 12.38
CA GLY A 90 0.66 0.41 12.95
C GLY A 90 -0.59 0.29 12.08
N GLY A 91 -0.45 0.47 10.76
CA GLY A 91 -1.55 0.32 9.80
C GLY A 91 -2.20 -1.05 9.81
N LEU A 92 -1.40 -2.12 9.92
CA LEU A 92 -1.90 -3.49 10.09
C LEU A 92 -2.73 -3.62 11.37
N THR A 93 -2.22 -3.11 12.49
CA THR A 93 -2.97 -3.15 13.76
C THR A 93 -4.27 -2.33 13.69
N GLY A 94 -4.25 -1.16 13.05
CA GLY A 94 -5.43 -0.33 12.82
C GLY A 94 -6.48 -1.03 11.95
N ALA A 95 -6.06 -1.69 10.87
CA ALA A 95 -6.95 -2.44 9.99
C ALA A 95 -7.66 -3.61 10.70
N LEU A 96 -6.97 -4.30 11.62
CA LEU A 96 -7.56 -5.38 12.42
C LEU A 96 -8.58 -4.87 13.44
N VAL A 97 -8.34 -3.68 14.01
CA VAL A 97 -9.22 -3.05 15.02
C VAL A 97 -10.41 -2.31 14.37
N ALA A 98 -10.28 -1.88 13.12
CA ALA A 98 -11.30 -1.12 12.39
C ALA A 98 -12.67 -1.81 12.33
N GLY A 99 -12.69 -3.13 12.09
CA GLY A 99 -13.94 -3.90 12.00
C GLY A 99 -14.74 -3.89 13.31
N PRO A 100 -14.16 -4.33 14.44
CA PRO A 100 -14.81 -4.23 15.75
C PRO A 100 -15.23 -2.80 16.14
N MET A 101 -14.41 -1.78 15.81
CA MET A 101 -14.76 -0.39 16.06
C MET A 101 -16.01 0.04 15.27
N ALA A 102 -16.04 -0.23 13.97
CA ALA A 102 -17.16 0.16 13.09
C ALA A 102 -18.50 -0.45 13.52
N ILE A 103 -18.49 -1.68 14.05
CA ILE A 103 -19.70 -2.38 14.53
C ILE A 103 -20.12 -1.88 15.92
N LYS A 104 -19.18 -1.71 16.86
CA LYS A 104 -19.52 -1.34 18.25
C LYS A 104 -19.82 0.15 18.42
N LEU A 105 -18.97 1.01 17.85
CA LEU A 105 -19.02 2.45 18.05
C LEU A 105 -19.84 3.18 16.98
N GLY A 106 -20.04 2.56 15.82
CA GLY A 106 -20.57 3.22 14.62
C GLY A 106 -19.44 3.79 13.75
N ARG A 107 -19.79 4.27 12.56
CA ARG A 107 -18.80 4.68 11.55
C ARG A 107 -18.25 6.06 11.89
N LYS A 108 -19.14 7.03 12.13
CA LYS A 108 -18.80 8.41 12.53
C LYS A 108 -18.01 8.43 13.83
N THR A 109 -18.50 7.76 14.88
CA THR A 109 -17.83 7.75 16.19
C THR A 109 -16.45 7.09 16.09
N SER A 110 -16.30 6.04 15.28
CA SER A 110 -15.00 5.41 15.09
C SER A 110 -13.98 6.36 14.45
N LEU A 111 -14.39 7.15 13.45
CA LEU A 111 -13.52 8.19 12.86
C LEU A 111 -13.15 9.28 13.88
N LEU A 112 -14.08 9.69 14.74
CA LEU A 112 -13.80 10.65 15.81
C LEU A 112 -12.80 10.11 16.84
N VAL A 113 -12.98 8.86 17.29
CA VAL A 113 -12.04 8.19 18.21
C VAL A 113 -10.67 8.00 17.56
N ASN A 114 -10.64 7.75 16.25
CA ASN A 114 -9.39 7.58 15.50
C ASN A 114 -8.46 8.80 15.59
N ASN A 115 -9.02 10.02 15.63
CA ASN A 115 -8.25 11.26 15.76
C ASN A 115 -7.43 11.32 17.07
N VAL A 116 -7.81 10.58 18.11
CA VAL A 116 -7.01 10.49 19.35
C VAL A 116 -5.62 9.94 19.06
N PHE A 117 -5.49 8.94 18.18
CA PHE A 117 -4.19 8.39 17.79
C PHE A 117 -3.33 9.43 17.07
N VAL A 118 -3.93 10.28 16.24
CA VAL A 118 -3.21 11.38 15.56
C VAL A 118 -2.71 12.42 16.54
N ILE A 119 -3.55 12.80 17.52
CA ILE A 119 -3.15 13.78 18.54
C ILE A 119 -1.97 13.25 19.35
N ILE A 120 -2.03 11.98 19.79
CA ILE A 120 -0.91 11.32 20.48
C ILE A 120 0.35 11.32 19.59
N ALA A 121 0.21 10.94 18.32
CA ALA A 121 1.33 10.92 17.39
C ALA A 121 1.96 12.30 17.17
N ALA A 122 1.14 13.34 17.05
CA ALA A 122 1.60 14.72 16.84
C ALA A 122 2.32 15.29 18.07
N ILE A 123 1.87 14.95 19.28
CA ILE A 123 2.57 15.31 20.52
C ILE A 123 3.93 14.59 20.55
N LEU A 124 3.97 13.29 20.26
CA LEU A 124 5.22 12.51 20.26
C LEU A 124 6.24 13.03 19.22
N SER A 125 5.82 13.34 18.00
CA SER A 125 6.72 13.88 16.98
C SER A 125 7.13 15.33 17.27
N GLY A 126 6.18 16.19 17.68
CA GLY A 126 6.43 17.60 17.94
C GLY A 126 7.41 17.85 19.10
N PHE A 127 7.36 17.03 20.15
CA PHE A 127 8.26 17.14 21.30
C PHE A 127 9.52 16.25 21.21
N SER A 128 9.72 15.52 20.10
CA SER A 128 10.83 14.57 19.95
C SER A 128 12.22 15.21 20.05
N GLN A 129 12.41 16.39 19.46
CA GLN A 129 13.66 17.16 19.55
C GLN A 129 13.92 17.65 20.98
N MET A 130 12.90 18.22 21.64
CA MET A 130 13.03 18.72 23.01
C MET A 130 13.39 17.60 24.00
N ALA A 131 12.85 16.41 23.79
CA ALA A 131 13.14 15.24 24.60
C ALA A 131 14.42 14.49 24.18
N LYS A 132 15.08 14.91 23.08
CA LYS A 132 16.23 14.24 22.47
C LYS A 132 16.00 12.73 22.34
N SER A 133 14.88 12.34 21.72
CA SER A 133 14.48 10.94 21.60
C SER A 133 13.94 10.62 20.20
N PHE A 134 14.68 9.79 19.47
CA PHE A 134 14.21 9.22 18.21
C PHE A 134 13.20 8.08 18.44
N GLU A 135 13.15 7.49 19.64
CA GLU A 135 12.15 6.49 20.01
C GLU A 135 10.73 7.08 20.01
N MET A 136 10.59 8.36 20.38
CA MET A 136 9.32 9.09 20.27
C MET A 136 8.85 9.20 18.82
N ILE A 137 9.77 9.32 17.86
CA ILE A 137 9.44 9.30 16.42
C ILE A 137 8.92 7.93 16.01
N MET A 138 9.55 6.84 16.48
CA MET A 138 9.07 5.47 16.21
C MET A 138 7.64 5.26 16.72
N LEU A 139 7.37 5.67 17.98
CA LEU A 139 6.03 5.58 18.56
C LEU A 139 5.03 6.48 17.82
N SER A 140 5.42 7.69 17.45
CA SER A 140 4.59 8.59 16.63
C SER A 140 4.18 7.91 15.31
N ARG A 141 5.14 7.31 14.59
CA ARG A 141 4.86 6.58 13.34
C ARG A 141 3.92 5.40 13.55
N PHE A 142 4.04 4.67 14.66
CA PHE A 142 3.13 3.57 14.99
C PHE A 142 1.68 4.06 15.16
N PHE A 143 1.45 5.10 15.95
CA PHE A 143 0.11 5.64 16.20
C PHE A 143 -0.51 6.28 14.95
N THR A 144 0.28 7.02 14.17
CA THR A 144 -0.15 7.51 12.86
C THR A 144 -0.50 6.35 11.91
N GLY A 145 0.25 5.25 11.99
CA GLY A 145 -0.05 4.01 11.28
C GLY A 145 -1.42 3.45 11.67
N ILE A 146 -1.70 3.30 12.97
CA ILE A 146 -3.02 2.85 13.46
C ILE A 146 -4.12 3.73 12.88
N ASN A 147 -3.94 5.05 12.96
CA ASN A 147 -4.90 6.01 12.42
C ASN A 147 -5.17 5.77 10.93
N ALA A 148 -4.12 5.65 10.12
CA ALA A 148 -4.26 5.39 8.69
C ALA A 148 -4.98 4.06 8.41
N GLY A 149 -4.61 2.98 9.13
CA GLY A 149 -5.24 1.66 9.00
C GLY A 149 -6.73 1.68 9.29
N VAL A 150 -7.15 2.39 10.34
CA VAL A 150 -8.56 2.57 10.68
C VAL A 150 -9.28 3.43 9.63
N SER A 151 -8.72 4.58 9.27
CA SER A 151 -9.31 5.52 8.30
C SER A 151 -9.55 4.90 6.93
N MET A 152 -8.58 4.14 6.40
CA MET A 152 -8.69 3.48 5.09
C MET A 152 -9.83 2.45 5.01
N ASN A 153 -10.24 1.87 6.13
CA ASN A 153 -11.32 0.89 6.17
C ASN A 153 -12.68 1.54 6.50
N ILE A 154 -12.71 2.46 7.48
CA ILE A 154 -13.97 3.01 7.99
C ILE A 154 -14.52 4.14 7.12
N GLN A 155 -13.67 5.00 6.54
CA GLN A 155 -14.18 6.12 5.74
C GLN A 155 -14.90 5.65 4.46
N PRO A 156 -14.34 4.76 3.61
CA PRO A 156 -15.07 4.30 2.43
C PRO A 156 -16.39 3.61 2.80
N MET A 157 -16.43 2.93 3.95
CA MET A 157 -17.64 2.33 4.50
C MET A 157 -18.66 3.41 4.90
N TYR A 158 -18.24 4.43 5.65
CA TYR A 158 -19.11 5.55 6.04
C TYR A 158 -19.70 6.28 4.84
N LEU A 159 -18.86 6.61 3.85
CA LEU A 159 -19.26 7.30 2.63
C LEU A 159 -20.17 6.44 1.77
N GLY A 160 -19.82 5.16 1.57
CA GLY A 160 -20.64 4.20 0.84
C GLY A 160 -21.97 3.92 1.52
N GLU A 161 -22.05 3.93 2.86
CA GLU A 161 -23.31 3.72 3.56
C GLU A 161 -24.20 4.97 3.58
N SER A 162 -23.61 6.16 3.53
CA SER A 162 -24.31 7.45 3.53
C SER A 162 -24.80 7.88 2.13
N ALA A 163 -24.11 7.44 1.07
CA ALA A 163 -24.45 7.79 -0.30
C ALA A 163 -25.74 7.09 -0.82
N PRO A 164 -26.51 7.74 -1.71
CA PRO A 164 -27.58 7.10 -2.47
C PRO A 164 -27.06 5.95 -3.33
N LYS A 165 -27.90 4.94 -3.56
CA LYS A 165 -27.55 3.74 -4.33
C LYS A 165 -26.93 4.04 -5.71
N LYS A 166 -27.46 5.05 -6.42
CA LYS A 166 -27.03 5.44 -7.77
C LYS A 166 -25.58 5.95 -7.83
N ILE A 167 -25.12 6.67 -6.80
CA ILE A 167 -23.79 7.32 -6.78
C ILE A 167 -22.84 6.72 -5.75
N ARG A 168 -23.21 5.59 -5.15
CA ARG A 168 -22.49 4.93 -4.06
C ARG A 168 -21.04 4.59 -4.42
N GLY A 169 -20.83 4.07 -5.64
CA GLY A 169 -19.50 3.73 -6.15
C GLY A 169 -18.63 4.96 -6.30
N ALA A 170 -19.13 5.99 -6.99
CA ALA A 170 -18.42 7.26 -7.18
C ALA A 170 -18.05 7.92 -5.84
N VAL A 171 -18.98 7.95 -4.87
CA VAL A 171 -18.72 8.52 -3.54
C VAL A 171 -17.69 7.71 -2.75
N ALA A 172 -17.73 6.38 -2.79
CA ALA A 172 -16.71 5.56 -2.14
C ALA A 172 -15.31 5.80 -2.73
N LEU A 173 -15.25 6.01 -4.05
CA LEU A 173 -14.02 6.21 -4.80
C LEU A 173 -13.37 7.59 -4.58
N THR A 174 -14.11 8.57 -4.08
CA THR A 174 -13.53 9.85 -3.59
C THR A 174 -12.45 9.63 -2.52
N SER A 175 -12.49 8.51 -1.79
CA SER A 175 -11.46 8.14 -0.81
C SER A 175 -10.07 8.08 -1.42
N ALA A 176 -9.93 7.55 -2.65
CA ALA A 176 -8.66 7.52 -3.37
C ALA A 176 -8.21 8.92 -3.79
N SER A 177 -9.15 9.79 -4.19
CA SER A 177 -8.87 11.19 -4.51
C SER A 177 -8.38 11.97 -3.28
N PHE A 178 -8.97 11.74 -2.10
CA PHE A 178 -8.48 12.34 -0.85
C PHE A 178 -7.11 11.81 -0.45
N THR A 179 -6.82 10.51 -0.64
CA THR A 179 -5.46 9.97 -0.46
C THR A 179 -4.46 10.71 -1.35
N ALA A 180 -4.76 10.86 -2.64
CA ALA A 180 -3.87 11.55 -3.56
C ALA A 180 -3.71 13.04 -3.23
N LEU A 181 -4.78 13.70 -2.78
CA LEU A 181 -4.72 15.09 -2.30
C LEU A 181 -3.83 15.21 -1.06
N GLY A 182 -3.94 14.27 -0.13
CA GLY A 182 -3.08 14.18 1.05
C GLY A 182 -1.61 14.00 0.67
N LEU A 183 -1.35 13.12 -0.29
CA LEU A 183 -0.01 12.89 -0.82
C LEU A 183 0.60 14.18 -1.37
N VAL A 184 -0.10 14.88 -2.26
CA VAL A 184 0.33 16.16 -2.86
C VAL A 184 0.57 17.21 -1.78
N LEU A 185 -0.39 17.43 -0.87
CA LEU A 185 -0.23 18.45 0.16
C LEU A 185 0.92 18.12 1.10
N GLY A 186 1.16 16.85 1.43
CA GLY A 186 2.32 16.45 2.23
C GLY A 186 3.64 16.70 1.51
N GLN A 187 3.72 16.50 0.19
CA GLN A 187 4.89 16.86 -0.61
C GLN A 187 5.11 18.38 -0.67
N VAL A 188 4.03 19.16 -0.79
CA VAL A 188 4.09 20.63 -0.78
C VAL A 188 4.56 21.14 0.57
N PHE A 189 3.96 20.71 1.68
CA PHE A 189 4.40 21.15 3.02
C PHE A 189 5.82 20.64 3.37
N GLY A 190 6.25 19.55 2.74
CA GLY A 190 7.59 18.99 2.89
C GLY A 190 8.69 19.72 2.12
N ILE A 191 8.41 20.78 1.36
CA ILE A 191 9.49 21.57 0.76
C ILE A 191 10.30 22.31 1.84
N SER A 192 11.58 22.54 1.55
CA SER A 192 12.52 23.18 2.49
C SER A 192 12.07 24.59 2.90
N GLU A 193 11.38 25.29 2.00
CA GLU A 193 10.88 26.66 2.18
C GLU A 193 9.65 26.74 3.10
N LEU A 194 8.99 25.61 3.40
CA LEU A 194 7.84 25.53 4.31
C LEU A 194 8.24 24.83 5.61
N LEU A 195 7.88 23.55 5.77
CA LEU A 195 8.10 22.79 7.01
C LEU A 195 9.15 21.68 6.84
N GLY A 196 9.69 21.50 5.63
CA GLY A 196 10.72 20.51 5.33
C GLY A 196 12.15 20.93 5.67
N GLY A 197 12.32 22.03 6.41
CA GLY A 197 13.63 22.52 6.84
C GLY A 197 14.18 21.78 8.06
N GLU A 198 15.46 22.01 8.37
CA GLU A 198 16.16 21.37 9.48
C GLU A 198 15.55 21.69 10.86
N GLU A 199 15.14 22.94 11.08
CA GLU A 199 14.53 23.34 12.36
C GLU A 199 13.02 22.99 12.43
N SER A 200 12.35 22.84 11.29
CA SER A 200 10.88 22.74 11.20
C SER A 200 10.35 21.32 10.96
N TRP A 201 11.20 20.32 10.72
CA TRP A 201 10.73 18.95 10.47
C TRP A 201 9.88 18.32 11.58
N PRO A 202 10.06 18.60 12.89
CA PRO A 202 9.15 18.06 13.91
C PRO A 202 7.75 18.64 13.76
N LEU A 203 7.64 19.91 13.36
CA LEU A 203 6.38 20.58 13.06
C LEU A 203 5.74 20.00 11.80
N LEU A 204 6.53 19.61 10.79
CA LEU A 204 6.03 18.88 9.62
C LEU A 204 5.41 17.54 10.00
N LEU A 205 6.00 16.79 10.93
CA LEU A 205 5.41 15.54 11.40
C LEU A 205 4.19 15.78 12.30
N ALA A 206 4.18 16.86 13.08
CA ALA A 206 3.07 17.22 13.96
C ALA A 206 1.87 17.88 13.23
N SER A 207 2.09 18.45 12.04
CA SER A 207 1.06 19.15 11.25
C SER A 207 -0.14 18.27 10.89
N ASN A 208 0.00 16.95 10.91
CA ASN A 208 -1.10 16.00 10.72
C ASN A 208 -2.22 16.17 11.77
N VAL A 209 -1.97 16.88 12.88
CA VAL A 209 -3.01 17.27 13.83
C VAL A 209 -4.05 18.22 13.22
N VAL A 210 -3.67 19.05 12.25
CA VAL A 210 -4.57 20.04 11.62
C VAL A 210 -5.77 19.37 10.94
N PRO A 211 -5.61 18.42 10.00
CA PRO A 211 -6.75 17.73 9.41
C PRO A 211 -7.56 16.95 10.45
N ALA A 212 -6.94 16.45 11.53
CA ALA A 212 -7.65 15.78 12.63
C ALA A 212 -8.56 16.76 13.41
N LEU A 213 -8.06 17.96 13.73
CA LEU A 213 -8.86 19.01 14.37
C LEU A 213 -10.04 19.44 13.48
N ILE A 214 -9.80 19.62 12.18
CA ILE A 214 -10.86 19.96 11.21
C ILE A 214 -11.95 18.87 11.25
N GLN A 215 -11.57 17.59 11.24
CA GLN A 215 -12.54 16.50 11.32
C GLN A 215 -13.27 16.46 12.66
N MET A 216 -12.58 16.67 13.79
CA MET A 216 -13.23 16.70 15.10
C MET A 216 -14.25 17.82 15.23
N VAL A 217 -14.07 18.95 14.55
CA VAL A 217 -15.02 20.06 14.55
C VAL A 217 -16.17 19.80 13.57
N THR A 218 -15.88 19.33 12.36
CA THR A 218 -16.88 19.21 11.28
C THR A 218 -17.74 17.95 11.37
N LEU A 219 -17.15 16.81 11.72
CA LEU A 219 -17.82 15.52 11.70
C LEU A 219 -18.95 15.37 12.74
N PRO A 220 -18.91 15.97 13.95
CA PRO A 220 -20.02 15.92 14.90
C PRO A 220 -21.34 16.47 14.39
N TRP A 221 -21.33 17.46 13.47
CA TRP A 221 -22.54 18.05 12.90
C TRP A 221 -23.21 17.17 11.84
N LEU A 222 -22.50 16.16 11.34
CA LEU A 222 -22.98 15.26 10.30
C LEU A 222 -23.73 14.06 10.87
N PRO A 223 -24.69 13.49 10.11
CA PRO A 223 -25.43 12.31 10.56
C PRO A 223 -24.53 11.06 10.59
N GLU A 224 -24.86 10.13 11.47
CA GLU A 224 -24.24 8.80 11.47
C GLU A 224 -24.79 7.96 10.29
N SER A 225 -24.08 6.89 9.92
CA SER A 225 -24.50 5.99 8.83
C SER A 225 -25.93 5.46 9.06
N PRO A 226 -26.87 5.67 8.11
CA PRO A 226 -28.23 5.15 8.22
C PRO A 226 -28.29 3.62 8.35
N ARG A 227 -27.40 2.93 7.64
CA ARG A 227 -27.31 1.46 7.69
C ARG A 227 -26.84 0.97 9.05
N TYR A 228 -25.86 1.64 9.66
CA TYR A 228 -25.45 1.33 11.03
C TYR A 228 -26.61 1.51 12.02
N LEU A 229 -27.34 2.63 11.93
CA LEU A 229 -28.44 2.95 12.82
C LEU A 229 -29.56 1.90 12.76
N LEU A 230 -29.94 1.45 11.55
CA LEU A 230 -31.00 0.47 11.40
C LEU A 230 -30.53 -0.98 11.60
N ILE A 231 -29.45 -1.40 10.94
CA ILE A 231 -29.02 -2.81 10.90
C ILE A 231 -28.32 -3.20 12.20
N ASP A 232 -27.33 -2.41 12.63
CA ASP A 232 -26.48 -2.76 13.78
C ASP A 232 -27.11 -2.33 15.12
N ARG A 233 -27.76 -1.17 15.14
CA ARG A 233 -28.40 -0.59 16.35
C ARG A 233 -29.89 -0.91 16.50
N GLY A 234 -30.59 -1.24 15.41
CA GLY A 234 -32.04 -1.47 15.44
C GLY A 234 -32.89 -0.20 15.60
N ASP A 235 -32.29 0.99 15.46
CA ASP A 235 -32.96 2.27 15.68
C ASP A 235 -33.50 2.85 14.37
N LYS A 236 -34.80 2.62 14.15
CA LYS A 236 -35.50 3.07 12.94
C LYS A 236 -35.70 4.59 12.92
N GLU A 237 -35.97 5.22 14.05
CA GLU A 237 -36.24 6.67 14.10
C GLU A 237 -34.99 7.48 13.78
N SER A 238 -33.86 7.10 14.39
CA SER A 238 -32.57 7.74 14.09
C SER A 238 -32.14 7.51 12.64
N CYS A 239 -32.42 6.33 12.08
CA CYS A 239 -32.17 6.04 10.66
C CYS A 239 -32.96 6.98 9.74
N ILE A 240 -34.26 7.16 9.99
CA ILE A 240 -35.11 8.08 9.21
C ILE A 240 -34.60 9.51 9.32
N SER A 241 -34.25 9.96 10.52
CA SER A 241 -33.69 11.30 10.76
C SER A 241 -32.37 11.52 10.00
N ALA A 242 -31.48 10.51 10.00
CA ALA A 242 -30.22 10.55 9.28
C ALA A 242 -30.44 10.58 7.75
N LEU A 243 -31.35 9.74 7.22
CA LEU A 243 -31.71 9.74 5.81
C LEU A 243 -32.32 11.06 5.37
N ARG A 244 -33.26 11.63 6.15
CA ARG A 244 -33.86 12.93 5.86
C ARG A 244 -32.80 14.02 5.75
N LYS A 245 -31.81 14.03 6.67
CA LYS A 245 -30.68 14.97 6.61
C LYS A 245 -29.77 14.76 5.39
N LEU A 246 -29.52 13.52 5.00
CA LEU A 246 -28.64 13.18 3.87
C LEU A 246 -29.31 13.35 2.50
N ARG A 247 -30.62 13.12 2.42
CA ARG A 247 -31.40 13.13 1.17
C ARG A 247 -32.13 14.44 0.94
N GLY A 248 -32.41 15.21 1.99
CA GLY A 248 -33.25 16.40 1.90
C GLY A 248 -34.73 16.09 1.72
N SER A 249 -35.10 14.99 1.06
CA SER A 249 -36.49 14.59 0.78
C SER A 249 -37.19 13.92 1.96
N ASP A 250 -38.52 14.05 1.98
CA ASP A 250 -39.41 13.33 2.91
C ASP A 250 -39.87 11.97 2.36
N ASP A 251 -39.89 11.78 1.03
CA ASP A 251 -40.13 10.46 0.45
C ASP A 251 -38.87 9.58 0.53
N LEU A 252 -38.78 8.83 1.62
CA LEU A 252 -37.71 7.89 1.95
C LEU A 252 -38.21 6.44 1.99
N SER A 253 -39.47 6.23 1.64
CA SER A 253 -40.20 4.96 1.80
C SER A 253 -39.45 3.80 1.13
N SER A 254 -39.07 3.98 -0.13
CA SER A 254 -38.33 2.98 -0.92
C SER A 254 -36.94 2.67 -0.38
N GLU A 255 -36.17 3.66 0.08
CA GLU A 255 -34.83 3.45 0.65
C GLU A 255 -34.91 2.76 2.02
N ILE A 256 -35.90 3.12 2.85
CA ILE A 256 -36.11 2.48 4.15
C ILE A 256 -36.55 1.02 3.96
N GLU A 257 -37.46 0.74 3.04
CA GLU A 257 -37.86 -0.63 2.70
C GLU A 257 -36.67 -1.46 2.20
N GLU A 258 -35.79 -0.88 1.38
CA GLU A 258 -34.57 -1.55 0.94
C GLU A 258 -33.65 -1.92 2.11
N ILE A 259 -33.39 -1.00 3.05
CA ILE A 259 -32.54 -1.28 4.21
C ILE A 259 -33.22 -2.27 5.17
N LEU A 260 -34.56 -2.22 5.30
CA LEU A 260 -35.31 -3.21 6.08
C LEU A 260 -35.26 -4.61 5.44
N ALA A 261 -35.34 -4.69 4.11
CA ALA A 261 -35.16 -5.93 3.37
C ALA A 261 -33.73 -6.48 3.54
N GLU A 262 -32.71 -5.59 3.51
CA GLU A 262 -31.32 -5.94 3.81
C GLU A 262 -31.18 -6.47 5.24
N GLN A 263 -31.79 -5.80 6.23
CA GLN A 263 -31.80 -6.25 7.62
C GLN A 263 -32.51 -7.61 7.77
N ALA A 264 -33.65 -7.82 7.10
CA ALA A 264 -34.40 -9.06 7.13
C ALA A 264 -33.62 -10.22 6.51
N ALA A 265 -32.90 -9.98 5.41
CA ALA A 265 -32.04 -10.97 4.76
C ALA A 265 -30.83 -11.37 5.63
N ILE A 266 -30.34 -10.44 6.46
CA ILE A 266 -29.24 -10.66 7.40
C ILE A 266 -29.73 -11.24 8.73
N LYS A 267 -31.01 -11.12 9.06
CA LYS A 267 -31.59 -11.55 10.34
C LYS A 267 -31.38 -13.06 10.54
N GLY A 268 -30.59 -13.42 11.54
CA GLY A 268 -30.21 -14.82 11.83
C GLY A 268 -28.91 -15.28 11.15
N GLN A 269 -28.28 -14.44 10.33
CA GLN A 269 -26.97 -14.70 9.73
C GLN A 269 -25.90 -13.83 10.39
N ARG A 270 -24.74 -14.42 10.74
CA ARG A 270 -23.60 -13.68 11.29
C ARG A 270 -22.63 -13.27 10.18
N ALA A 271 -21.98 -12.10 10.33
CA ALA A 271 -20.84 -11.74 9.49
C ALA A 271 -19.80 -12.88 9.54
N LYS A 272 -19.34 -13.32 8.36
CA LYS A 272 -18.41 -14.44 8.29
C LYS A 272 -17.07 -14.01 8.86
N LYS A 273 -16.43 -14.93 9.58
CA LYS A 273 -15.09 -14.71 10.10
C LYS A 273 -14.06 -14.98 8.99
N PRO A 274 -12.88 -14.35 9.00
CA PRO A 274 -11.88 -14.50 7.93
C PRO A 274 -11.54 -15.94 7.60
N TRP A 275 -11.38 -16.79 8.61
CA TRP A 275 -11.08 -18.21 8.43
C TRP A 275 -12.20 -18.98 7.72
N GLU A 276 -13.44 -18.53 7.85
CA GLU A 276 -14.59 -19.16 7.17
C GLU A 276 -14.53 -18.92 5.66
N LEU A 277 -13.93 -17.82 5.21
CA LEU A 277 -13.71 -17.55 3.77
C LEU A 277 -12.67 -18.52 3.20
N PHE A 278 -11.59 -18.79 3.94
CA PHE A 278 -10.58 -19.77 3.52
C PHE A 278 -11.14 -21.20 3.46
N GLN A 279 -12.08 -21.53 4.34
CA GLN A 279 -12.70 -22.84 4.40
C GLN A 279 -13.77 -23.04 3.32
N ASN A 280 -14.51 -21.98 2.97
CA ASN A 280 -15.65 -22.06 2.06
C ASN A 280 -15.22 -22.25 0.59
N PRO A 281 -15.50 -23.42 -0.03
CA PRO A 281 -15.11 -23.70 -1.41
C PRO A 281 -15.75 -22.78 -2.46
N ALA A 282 -16.93 -22.24 -2.18
CA ALA A 282 -17.71 -21.43 -3.13
C ALA A 282 -17.09 -20.05 -3.40
N VAL A 283 -16.28 -19.53 -2.47
CA VAL A 283 -15.63 -18.22 -2.57
C VAL A 283 -14.12 -18.30 -2.79
N ARG A 284 -13.58 -19.51 -3.04
CA ARG A 284 -12.12 -19.72 -3.12
C ARG A 284 -11.47 -18.93 -4.23
N TRP A 285 -12.06 -18.91 -5.43
CA TRP A 285 -11.48 -18.20 -6.56
C TRP A 285 -11.55 -16.69 -6.37
N GLN A 286 -12.65 -16.21 -5.81
CA GLN A 286 -12.83 -14.82 -5.40
C GLN A 286 -11.75 -14.41 -4.40
N LEU A 287 -11.51 -15.24 -3.39
CA LEU A 287 -10.50 -15.01 -2.35
C LEU A 287 -9.08 -15.02 -2.93
N ILE A 288 -8.74 -16.00 -3.79
CA ILE A 288 -7.43 -16.04 -4.45
C ILE A 288 -7.22 -14.79 -5.30
N SER A 289 -8.22 -14.36 -6.07
CA SER A 289 -8.13 -13.17 -6.92
C SER A 289 -7.84 -11.91 -6.10
N ILE A 290 -8.55 -11.66 -5.00
CA ILE A 290 -8.28 -10.48 -4.17
C ILE A 290 -6.91 -10.55 -3.48
N ILE A 291 -6.47 -11.73 -3.01
CA ILE A 291 -5.15 -11.90 -2.39
C ILE A 291 -4.04 -11.57 -3.39
N VAL A 292 -4.14 -12.10 -4.61
CA VAL A 292 -3.16 -11.88 -5.67
C VAL A 292 -3.16 -10.41 -6.10
N LEU A 293 -4.32 -9.82 -6.37
CA LEU A 293 -4.41 -8.44 -6.85
C LEU A 293 -3.95 -7.42 -5.80
N SER A 294 -4.32 -7.62 -4.53
CA SER A 294 -3.88 -6.74 -3.43
C SER A 294 -2.37 -6.84 -3.20
N SER A 295 -1.83 -8.06 -3.26
CA SER A 295 -0.38 -8.25 -3.14
C SER A 295 0.37 -7.66 -4.33
N ALA A 296 -0.14 -7.84 -5.55
CA ALA A 296 0.45 -7.26 -6.76
C ALA A 296 0.42 -5.72 -6.75
N MET A 297 -0.65 -5.12 -6.24
CA MET A 297 -0.77 -3.67 -6.10
C MET A 297 0.30 -3.11 -5.16
N GLN A 298 0.61 -3.82 -4.08
CA GLN A 298 1.61 -3.37 -3.11
C GLN A 298 3.05 -3.66 -3.57
N LEU A 299 3.28 -4.82 -4.17
CA LEU A 299 4.61 -5.29 -4.57
C LEU A 299 5.08 -4.75 -5.92
N CYS A 300 4.26 -3.98 -6.63
CA CYS A 300 4.67 -3.34 -7.88
C CYS A 300 5.78 -2.29 -7.68
N GLY A 301 5.93 -1.76 -6.45
CA GLY A 301 6.98 -0.82 -6.07
C GLY A 301 6.56 0.64 -5.99
N ASN A 302 5.27 0.95 -6.17
CA ASN A 302 4.77 2.33 -6.17
C ASN A 302 4.99 3.06 -4.83
N ASP A 303 4.69 2.43 -3.69
CA ASP A 303 4.92 3.08 -2.39
C ASP A 303 6.41 3.23 -2.06
N SER A 304 7.26 2.31 -2.56
CA SER A 304 8.72 2.48 -2.49
C SER A 304 9.18 3.69 -3.28
N MET A 305 8.58 3.94 -4.45
CA MET A 305 8.83 5.13 -5.24
C MET A 305 8.52 6.39 -4.44
N TYR A 306 7.45 6.42 -3.63
CA TYR A 306 7.12 7.56 -2.78
C TYR A 306 8.05 7.74 -1.58
N PHE A 307 8.38 6.66 -0.87
CA PHE A 307 9.28 6.73 0.30
C PHE A 307 10.70 7.14 -0.08
N TYR A 308 11.18 6.68 -1.23
CA TYR A 308 12.55 6.90 -1.68
C TYR A 308 12.64 7.81 -2.91
N ALA A 309 11.61 8.62 -3.17
CA ALA A 309 11.55 9.45 -4.38
C ALA A 309 12.77 10.37 -4.50
N GLY A 310 13.23 10.96 -3.39
CA GLY A 310 14.41 11.82 -3.38
C GLY A 310 15.68 11.09 -3.81
N TYR A 311 15.86 9.86 -3.33
CA TYR A 311 16.96 9.00 -3.75
C TYR A 311 16.85 8.62 -5.23
N VAL A 312 15.67 8.20 -5.69
CA VAL A 312 15.47 7.77 -7.09
C VAL A 312 15.72 8.92 -8.08
N PHE A 313 15.22 10.13 -7.80
CA PHE A 313 15.45 11.28 -8.67
C PHE A 313 16.90 11.77 -8.64
N ARG A 314 17.56 11.68 -7.48
CA ARG A 314 19.00 11.94 -7.34
C ARG A 314 19.82 10.98 -8.19
N GLU A 315 19.54 9.68 -8.10
CA GLU A 315 20.19 8.65 -8.92
C GLU A 315 19.91 8.85 -10.41
N ALA A 316 18.70 9.28 -10.77
CA ALA A 316 18.35 9.64 -12.14
C ALA A 316 19.07 10.89 -12.67
N GLY A 317 19.81 11.61 -11.83
CA GLY A 317 20.64 12.76 -12.22
C GLY A 317 19.94 14.11 -12.14
N ILE A 318 18.81 14.21 -11.42
CA ILE A 318 18.12 15.47 -11.18
C ILE A 318 18.89 16.29 -10.12
N PRO A 319 19.16 17.58 -10.37
CA PRO A 319 19.80 18.47 -9.39
C PRO A 319 19.03 18.55 -8.06
N TYR A 320 19.74 18.58 -6.92
CA TYR A 320 19.14 18.53 -5.58
C TYR A 320 18.10 19.63 -5.32
N ASP A 321 18.37 20.84 -5.80
CA ASP A 321 17.49 22.01 -5.70
C ASP A 321 16.13 21.78 -6.38
N LYS A 322 16.06 20.87 -7.36
CA LYS A 322 14.85 20.59 -8.13
C LYS A 322 14.11 19.32 -7.68
N ILE A 323 14.75 18.46 -6.88
CA ILE A 323 14.18 17.16 -6.50
C ILE A 323 12.84 17.34 -5.78
N GLN A 324 12.75 18.26 -4.82
CA GLN A 324 11.51 18.50 -4.06
C GLN A 324 10.34 18.91 -4.99
N TYR A 325 10.60 19.74 -5.99
CA TYR A 325 9.60 20.15 -6.99
C TYR A 325 9.19 19.01 -7.93
N VAL A 326 10.14 18.17 -8.35
CA VAL A 326 9.85 16.99 -9.17
C VAL A 326 9.03 15.96 -8.40
N ILE A 327 9.29 15.80 -7.10
CA ILE A 327 8.50 14.94 -6.21
C ILE A 327 7.05 15.42 -6.15
N ILE A 328 6.77 16.72 -6.03
CA ILE A 328 5.41 17.25 -6.10
C ILE A 328 4.71 16.83 -7.41
N GLY A 329 5.45 16.82 -8.52
CA GLY A 329 4.96 16.32 -9.80
C GLY A 329 4.44 14.87 -9.72
N THR A 330 5.10 13.99 -8.95
CA THR A 330 4.63 12.61 -8.74
C THR A 330 3.28 12.55 -8.04
N GLY A 331 3.06 13.36 -7.00
CA GLY A 331 1.77 13.43 -6.32
C GLY A 331 0.69 14.02 -7.23
N CYS A 332 1.02 15.03 -8.04
CA CYS A 332 0.09 15.60 -9.01
C CYS A 332 -0.37 14.55 -10.03
N CYS A 333 0.54 13.70 -10.52
CA CYS A 333 0.18 12.56 -11.37
C CYS A 333 -0.80 11.62 -10.68
N GLU A 334 -0.54 11.24 -9.42
CA GLU A 334 -1.46 10.40 -8.64
C GLU A 334 -2.85 11.05 -8.49
N LEU A 335 -2.91 12.36 -8.21
CA LEU A 335 -4.18 13.09 -8.06
C LEU A 335 -4.96 13.15 -9.37
N ILE A 336 -4.31 13.51 -10.48
CA ILE A 336 -4.92 13.55 -11.81
C ILE A 336 -5.51 12.18 -12.14
N THR A 337 -4.72 11.14 -11.92
CA THR A 337 -5.13 9.79 -12.23
C THR A 337 -6.24 9.29 -11.31
N ALA A 338 -6.20 9.59 -10.01
CA ALA A 338 -7.26 9.22 -9.07
C ALA A 338 -8.60 9.83 -9.50
N VAL A 339 -8.63 11.09 -9.92
CA VAL A 339 -9.84 11.74 -10.45
C VAL A 339 -10.27 11.13 -11.78
N THR A 340 -9.32 10.88 -12.68
CA THR A 340 -9.59 10.34 -14.02
C THR A 340 -10.10 8.90 -13.99
N CYS A 341 -9.54 8.05 -13.11
CA CYS A 341 -9.97 6.67 -12.92
C CYS A 341 -11.46 6.62 -12.54
N ASN A 342 -11.91 7.52 -11.66
CA ASN A 342 -13.30 7.59 -11.23
C ASN A 342 -14.29 7.78 -12.38
N MET A 343 -13.89 8.51 -13.42
CA MET A 343 -14.72 8.74 -14.60
C MET A 343 -14.67 7.57 -15.59
N ILE A 344 -13.50 6.93 -15.74
CA ILE A 344 -13.26 5.90 -16.75
C ILE A 344 -13.75 4.51 -16.28
N ILE A 345 -13.69 4.23 -14.97
CA ILE A 345 -13.92 2.88 -14.43
C ILE A 345 -15.29 2.31 -14.74
N GLU A 346 -16.32 3.16 -14.79
CA GLU A 346 -17.69 2.76 -15.11
C GLU A 346 -17.86 2.42 -16.61
N HIS A 347 -17.08 3.06 -17.48
CA HIS A 347 -17.20 2.93 -18.94
C HIS A 347 -16.30 1.82 -19.51
N ALA A 348 -15.03 1.74 -19.09
CA ALA A 348 -14.04 0.84 -19.69
C ALA A 348 -14.01 -0.56 -19.04
N GLY A 349 -14.54 -0.69 -17.81
CA GLY A 349 -14.63 -1.96 -17.10
C GLY A 349 -13.34 -2.40 -16.39
N ARG A 350 -13.51 -2.94 -15.18
CA ARG A 350 -12.44 -3.19 -14.20
C ARG A 350 -11.28 -4.04 -14.74
N LYS A 351 -11.59 -5.12 -15.47
CA LYS A 351 -10.58 -6.06 -16.00
C LYS A 351 -9.64 -5.40 -17.02
N LEU A 352 -10.17 -4.53 -17.87
CA LEU A 352 -9.39 -3.84 -18.89
C LEU A 352 -8.44 -2.83 -18.24
N LEU A 353 -8.93 -2.05 -17.27
CA LEU A 353 -8.10 -1.08 -16.54
C LEU A 353 -6.95 -1.76 -15.77
N ILE A 354 -7.19 -2.88 -15.09
CA ILE A 354 -6.13 -3.62 -14.38
C ILE A 354 -5.07 -4.15 -15.35
N LEU A 355 -5.49 -4.83 -16.42
CA LEU A 355 -4.56 -5.43 -17.38
C LEU A 355 -3.75 -4.36 -18.12
N GLY A 356 -4.42 -3.28 -18.55
CA GLY A 356 -3.79 -2.13 -19.19
C GLY A 356 -2.80 -1.43 -18.26
N GLY A 357 -3.21 -1.13 -17.03
CA GLY A 357 -2.36 -0.46 -16.03
C GLY A 357 -1.07 -1.22 -15.76
N TYR A 358 -1.15 -2.52 -15.43
CA TYR A 358 0.07 -3.33 -15.21
C TYR A 358 0.93 -3.47 -16.46
N SER A 359 0.32 -3.56 -17.65
CA SER A 359 1.06 -3.66 -18.92
C SER A 359 1.85 -2.37 -19.19
N PHE A 360 1.21 -1.20 -19.04
CA PHE A 360 1.88 0.08 -19.21
C PHE A 360 2.97 0.30 -18.15
N MET A 361 2.71 -0.05 -16.88
CA MET A 361 3.73 0.01 -15.83
C MET A 361 4.97 -0.83 -16.18
N ALA A 362 4.78 -2.06 -16.71
CA ALA A 362 5.89 -2.91 -17.13
C ALA A 362 6.70 -2.28 -18.28
N VAL A 363 6.02 -1.70 -19.28
CA VAL A 363 6.68 -0.99 -20.38
C VAL A 363 7.49 0.20 -19.85
N TRP A 364 6.89 1.07 -19.04
CA TRP A 364 7.57 2.24 -18.51
C TRP A 364 8.73 1.89 -17.58
N ALA A 365 8.61 0.80 -16.80
CA ALA A 365 9.70 0.29 -15.99
C ALA A 365 10.89 -0.19 -16.84
N ILE A 366 10.63 -0.88 -17.97
CA ILE A 366 11.68 -1.29 -18.90
C ILE A 366 12.38 -0.07 -19.51
N VAL A 367 11.59 0.92 -19.97
CA VAL A 367 12.15 2.15 -20.56
C VAL A 367 12.95 2.94 -19.53
N PHE A 368 12.46 3.03 -18.29
CA PHE A 368 13.17 3.66 -17.18
C PHE A 368 14.53 2.99 -16.90
N MET A 369 14.56 1.65 -16.87
CA MET A 369 15.82 0.90 -16.68
C MET A 369 16.82 1.14 -17.81
N VAL A 370 16.35 1.21 -19.06
CA VAL A 370 17.21 1.57 -20.21
C VAL A 370 17.73 3.00 -20.08
N ALA A 371 16.87 3.95 -19.70
CA ALA A 371 17.26 5.35 -19.51
C ALA A 371 18.33 5.52 -18.43
N LEU A 372 18.19 4.84 -17.29
CA LEU A 372 19.21 4.81 -16.23
C LEU A 372 20.54 4.22 -16.73
N SER A 373 20.51 3.16 -17.54
CA SER A 373 21.73 2.54 -18.07
C SER A 373 22.53 3.47 -19.00
N GLN A 374 21.85 4.40 -19.68
CA GLN A 374 22.43 5.33 -20.66
C GLN A 374 22.69 6.74 -20.10
N GLN A 375 22.44 6.97 -18.81
CA GLN A 375 22.51 8.28 -18.18
C GLN A 375 23.90 8.94 -18.24
N SER A 376 24.99 8.17 -18.37
CA SER A 376 26.35 8.73 -18.58
C SER A 376 26.59 9.30 -19.96
N GLN A 377 25.90 8.75 -20.96
CA GLN A 377 26.26 8.98 -22.36
C GLN A 377 25.41 10.08 -22.97
N ILE A 378 24.22 10.34 -22.41
CA ILE A 378 23.22 11.21 -23.00
C ILE A 378 22.69 12.19 -21.94
N SER A 379 22.89 13.48 -22.18
CA SER A 379 22.56 14.57 -21.24
C SER A 379 21.06 14.76 -20.96
N TRP A 380 20.16 14.30 -21.84
CA TRP A 380 18.71 14.43 -21.67
C TRP A 380 18.04 13.23 -20.99
N MET A 381 18.78 12.15 -20.71
CA MET A 381 18.25 10.94 -20.04
C MET A 381 17.57 11.19 -18.69
N PRO A 382 18.03 12.11 -17.82
CA PRO A 382 17.33 12.41 -16.57
C PRO A 382 15.87 12.85 -16.78
N TYR A 383 15.59 13.61 -17.84
CA TYR A 383 14.22 14.03 -18.18
C TYR A 383 13.37 12.86 -18.70
N LEU A 384 13.97 11.94 -19.47
CA LEU A 384 13.28 10.71 -19.88
C LEU A 384 12.94 9.84 -18.67
N SER A 385 13.88 9.68 -17.74
CA SER A 385 13.68 8.97 -16.48
C SER A 385 12.52 9.56 -15.67
N MET A 386 12.46 10.89 -15.58
CA MET A 386 11.36 11.61 -14.93
C MET A 386 10.01 11.35 -15.62
N VAL A 387 9.96 11.43 -16.96
CA VAL A 387 8.73 11.11 -17.72
C VAL A 387 8.30 9.66 -17.52
N CYS A 388 9.23 8.71 -17.49
CA CYS A 388 8.92 7.30 -17.26
C CYS A 388 8.33 7.08 -15.86
N ILE A 389 8.87 7.73 -14.84
CA ILE A 389 8.34 7.68 -13.47
C ILE A 389 6.92 8.24 -13.42
N PHE A 390 6.68 9.40 -14.04
CA PHE A 390 5.34 9.99 -14.08
C PHE A 390 4.36 9.09 -14.83
N ALA A 391 4.75 8.56 -15.99
CA ALA A 391 3.92 7.66 -16.77
C ALA A 391 3.66 6.33 -16.04
N TYR A 392 4.62 5.83 -15.26
CA TYR A 392 4.47 4.67 -14.40
C TYR A 392 3.39 4.93 -13.32
N ILE A 393 3.46 6.07 -12.62
CA ILE A 393 2.49 6.45 -11.59
C ILE A 393 1.10 6.67 -12.19
N LEU A 394 1.02 7.36 -13.33
CA LEU A 394 -0.24 7.55 -14.06
C LEU A 394 -0.88 6.19 -14.42
N SER A 395 -0.07 5.22 -14.88
CA SER A 395 -0.53 3.87 -15.21
C SER A 395 -0.99 3.09 -13.98
N PHE A 396 -0.27 3.23 -12.87
CA PHE A 396 -0.59 2.61 -11.58
C PHE A 396 -1.95 3.08 -11.05
N GLY A 397 -2.19 4.38 -11.04
CA GLY A 397 -3.43 4.89 -10.48
C GLY A 397 -4.65 4.61 -11.37
N ILE A 398 -4.51 4.58 -12.70
CA ILE A 398 -5.63 4.30 -13.63
C ILE A 398 -6.08 2.85 -13.46
N GLY A 399 -5.13 1.92 -13.32
CA GLY A 399 -5.42 0.50 -13.23
C GLY A 399 -5.38 -0.03 -11.79
N PRO A 400 -4.22 -0.51 -11.30
CA PRO A 400 -4.10 -1.17 -10.01
C PRO A 400 -4.73 -0.42 -8.83
N ALA A 401 -4.41 0.87 -8.64
CA ALA A 401 -4.84 1.59 -7.44
C ALA A 401 -6.34 1.88 -7.43
N GLY A 402 -6.87 2.43 -8.52
CA GLY A 402 -8.28 2.78 -8.62
C GLY A 402 -9.22 1.58 -8.62
N VAL A 403 -8.81 0.44 -9.18
CA VAL A 403 -9.68 -0.73 -9.31
C VAL A 403 -9.58 -1.68 -8.10
N THR A 404 -8.38 -1.94 -7.56
CA THR A 404 -8.19 -3.02 -6.58
C THR A 404 -8.97 -2.79 -5.28
N GLY A 405 -9.11 -1.54 -4.83
CA GLY A 405 -9.83 -1.19 -3.60
C GLY A 405 -11.34 -1.47 -3.62
N ILE A 406 -11.96 -1.47 -4.80
CA ILE A 406 -13.41 -1.70 -4.96
C ILE A 406 -13.76 -3.17 -5.25
N LEU A 407 -12.78 -4.02 -5.57
CA LEU A 407 -13.06 -5.43 -5.89
C LEU A 407 -13.66 -6.21 -4.72
N PRO A 408 -13.24 -6.03 -3.44
CA PRO A 408 -13.90 -6.73 -2.34
C PRO A 408 -15.39 -6.39 -2.20
N THR A 409 -15.80 -5.14 -2.51
CA THR A 409 -17.22 -4.75 -2.51
C THR A 409 -18.03 -5.45 -3.59
N GLU A 410 -17.47 -5.61 -4.78
CA GLU A 410 -18.19 -6.11 -5.96
C GLU A 410 -18.21 -7.65 -6.03
N ILE A 411 -17.15 -8.30 -5.56
CA ILE A 411 -16.97 -9.76 -5.69
C ILE A 411 -17.61 -10.53 -4.53
N PHE A 412 -17.64 -9.93 -3.32
CA PHE A 412 -18.15 -10.61 -2.13
C PHE A 412 -19.55 -10.13 -1.74
N ASP A 413 -20.35 -11.10 -1.30
CA ASP A 413 -21.64 -10.87 -0.67
C ASP A 413 -21.48 -10.07 0.62
N GLN A 414 -22.57 -9.41 1.05
CA GLN A 414 -22.61 -8.53 2.22
C GLN A 414 -22.03 -9.20 3.48
N MET A 415 -22.22 -10.52 3.61
CA MET A 415 -21.78 -11.30 4.78
C MET A 415 -20.28 -11.62 4.78
N SER A 416 -19.65 -11.80 3.61
CA SER A 416 -18.22 -12.10 3.49
C SER A 416 -17.38 -10.85 3.25
N ARG A 417 -17.99 -9.73 2.83
CA ARG A 417 -17.31 -8.48 2.49
C ARG A 417 -16.44 -7.91 3.63
N PRO A 418 -16.88 -7.82 4.90
CA PRO A 418 -16.02 -7.32 5.98
C PRO A 418 -14.76 -8.16 6.19
N ALA A 419 -14.89 -9.49 6.10
CA ALA A 419 -13.75 -10.39 6.19
C ALA A 419 -12.81 -10.28 4.98
N ALA A 420 -13.35 -10.10 3.77
CA ALA A 420 -12.56 -9.87 2.57
C ALA A 420 -11.75 -8.57 2.65
N TYR A 421 -12.36 -7.47 3.12
CA TYR A 421 -11.66 -6.20 3.39
C TYR A 421 -10.55 -6.37 4.41
N MET A 422 -10.80 -7.09 5.50
CA MET A 422 -9.78 -7.30 6.52
C MET A 422 -8.59 -8.12 5.99
N ILE A 423 -8.83 -9.17 5.19
CA ILE A 423 -7.75 -9.95 4.56
C ILE A 423 -6.97 -9.08 3.56
N CYS A 424 -7.67 -8.36 2.68
CA CYS A 424 -7.07 -7.46 1.70
C CYS A 424 -6.23 -6.37 2.37
N GLY A 425 -6.81 -5.63 3.31
CA GLY A 425 -6.14 -4.59 4.08
C GLY A 425 -4.95 -5.12 4.85
N SER A 426 -5.07 -6.28 5.51
CA SER A 426 -3.94 -6.89 6.22
C SER A 426 -2.78 -7.24 5.28
N LEU A 427 -3.09 -7.76 4.09
CA LEU A 427 -2.07 -8.07 3.08
C LEU A 427 -1.42 -6.81 2.51
N LEU A 428 -2.18 -5.73 2.28
CA LEU A 428 -1.63 -4.44 1.85
C LEU A 428 -0.63 -3.92 2.88
N TRP A 429 -1.03 -3.80 4.15
CA TRP A 429 -0.16 -3.31 5.22
C TRP A 429 1.05 -4.21 5.47
N PHE A 430 0.86 -5.53 5.44
CA PHE A 430 1.96 -6.49 5.60
C PHE A 430 2.96 -6.42 4.44
N ASN A 431 2.49 -6.36 3.20
CA ASN A 431 3.38 -6.23 2.04
C ASN A 431 4.07 -4.87 2.01
N LEU A 432 3.41 -3.79 2.46
CA LEU A 432 4.01 -2.47 2.61
C LEU A 432 5.13 -2.49 3.66
N PHE A 433 4.90 -3.14 4.81
CA PHE A 433 5.92 -3.39 5.82
C PHE A 433 7.12 -4.16 5.26
N LEU A 434 6.86 -5.27 4.55
CA LEU A 434 7.92 -6.08 3.95
C LEU A 434 8.75 -5.29 2.95
N THR A 435 8.09 -4.46 2.13
CA THR A 435 8.76 -3.65 1.11
C THR A 435 9.56 -2.51 1.76
N GLY A 436 9.01 -1.85 2.79
CA GLY A 436 9.70 -0.82 3.57
C GLY A 436 10.97 -1.34 4.25
N MET A 437 10.90 -2.55 4.82
CA MET A 437 12.05 -3.22 5.46
C MET A 437 13.07 -3.73 4.44
N ALA A 438 12.63 -4.26 3.28
CA ALA A 438 13.54 -4.90 2.32
C ALA A 438 14.34 -3.91 1.46
N PHE A 439 13.82 -2.70 1.23
CA PHE A 439 14.43 -1.73 0.33
C PHE A 439 15.83 -1.23 0.77
N PRO A 440 16.12 -1.02 2.05
CA PRO A 440 17.45 -0.61 2.51
C PRO A 440 18.51 -1.72 2.38
N PHE A 441 18.11 -2.99 2.55
CA PHE A 441 19.00 -4.14 2.29
C PHE A 441 19.33 -4.31 0.81
N ILE A 442 18.42 -3.91 -0.08
CA ILE A 442 18.69 -3.82 -1.53
C ILE A 442 19.85 -2.85 -1.80
N VAL A 443 19.94 -1.74 -1.07
CA VAL A 443 21.04 -0.77 -1.16
C VAL A 443 22.34 -1.34 -0.56
N HIS A 444 22.26 -2.12 0.53
CA HIS A 444 23.43 -2.77 1.13
C HIS A 444 24.10 -3.80 0.22
N ILE A 445 23.33 -4.54 -0.60
CA ILE A 445 23.90 -5.45 -1.59
C ILE A 445 24.74 -4.68 -2.63
N LYS A 446 24.39 -3.43 -2.96
CA LYS A 446 25.25 -2.59 -3.82
C LYS A 446 26.61 -2.34 -3.16
N SER A 447 26.63 -1.98 -1.87
CA SER A 447 27.87 -1.80 -1.11
C SER A 447 28.71 -3.09 -1.06
N PHE A 448 28.09 -4.24 -0.81
CA PHE A 448 28.75 -5.56 -0.85
C PHE A 448 29.35 -5.91 -2.22
N ILE A 449 28.64 -5.61 -3.31
CA ILE A 449 29.14 -5.79 -4.69
C ILE A 449 30.35 -4.90 -4.94
N SER A 450 30.32 -3.65 -4.45
CA SER A 450 31.43 -2.71 -4.57
C SER A 450 32.68 -3.18 -3.81
N GLU A 451 32.50 -3.69 -2.59
CA GLU A 451 33.60 -4.22 -1.76
C GLU A 451 34.26 -5.46 -2.36
N ILE A 452 33.49 -6.45 -2.80
CA ILE A 452 34.04 -7.66 -3.46
C ILE A 452 34.77 -7.29 -4.75
N TRP A 453 34.24 -6.32 -5.51
CA TRP A 453 34.89 -5.86 -6.72
C TRP A 453 36.22 -5.16 -6.42
N LEU A 454 36.27 -4.31 -5.40
CA LEU A 454 37.51 -3.69 -4.92
C LEU A 454 38.55 -4.73 -4.48
N GLU A 455 38.12 -5.76 -3.74
CA GLU A 455 38.99 -6.81 -3.21
C GLU A 455 39.64 -7.66 -4.32
N ARG A 456 38.94 -7.88 -5.45
CA ARG A 456 39.45 -8.66 -6.60
C ARG A 456 40.10 -7.79 -7.68
N TYR A 457 39.51 -6.63 -7.91
CA TYR A 457 39.84 -5.54 -8.84
C TYR A 457 41.11 -4.76 -8.52
N SER A 458 41.31 -4.51 -7.23
CA SER A 458 42.16 -3.43 -6.72
C SER A 458 41.82 -2.03 -7.29
N PHE A 459 40.63 -1.86 -7.88
CA PHE A 459 40.10 -0.56 -8.30
C PHE A 459 38.60 -0.45 -7.99
N PRO A 460 38.13 0.75 -7.61
CA PRO A 460 36.72 0.97 -7.27
C PRO A 460 35.82 0.82 -8.49
N LEU A 461 34.73 0.08 -8.32
CA LEU A 461 33.66 0.02 -9.32
C LEU A 461 32.95 1.37 -9.33
N SER A 462 32.71 1.95 -10.51
CA SER A 462 31.82 3.12 -10.61
C SER A 462 30.44 2.78 -10.05
N ASP A 463 29.76 3.70 -9.37
CA ASP A 463 28.38 3.51 -8.84
C ASP A 463 27.40 2.97 -9.89
N LYS A 464 27.64 3.30 -11.17
CA LYS A 464 26.91 2.78 -12.33
C LYS A 464 27.20 1.30 -12.58
N GLY A 465 28.46 0.90 -12.48
CA GLY A 465 28.88 -0.50 -12.55
C GLY A 465 28.28 -1.31 -11.40
N VAL A 466 28.30 -0.78 -10.18
CA VAL A 466 27.69 -1.42 -8.99
C VAL A 466 26.20 -1.65 -9.19
N THR A 467 25.48 -0.60 -9.63
CA THR A 467 24.03 -0.67 -9.85
C THR A 467 23.68 -1.61 -11.01
N LEU A 468 24.45 -1.60 -12.10
CA LEU A 468 24.25 -2.50 -13.24
C LEU A 468 24.48 -3.96 -12.85
N LEU A 469 25.54 -4.25 -12.09
CA LEU A 469 25.86 -5.59 -11.58
C LEU A 469 24.78 -6.07 -10.61
N TRP A 470 24.31 -5.22 -9.72
CA TRP A 470 23.19 -5.51 -8.82
C TRP A 470 21.89 -5.82 -9.58
N SER A 471 21.49 -4.94 -10.51
CA SER A 471 20.30 -5.15 -11.33
C SER A 471 20.42 -6.42 -12.15
N SER A 472 21.60 -6.73 -12.68
CA SER A 472 21.86 -8.00 -13.38
C SER A 472 21.68 -9.21 -12.46
N ILE A 473 22.17 -9.17 -11.22
CA ILE A 473 21.97 -10.23 -10.22
C ILE A 473 20.50 -10.45 -9.89
N VAL A 474 19.73 -9.38 -9.72
CA VAL A 474 18.32 -9.48 -9.37
C VAL A 474 17.50 -9.94 -10.57
N SER A 475 17.76 -9.39 -11.76
CA SER A 475 17.06 -9.74 -13.00
C SER A 475 17.36 -11.17 -13.46
N ILE A 476 18.58 -11.69 -13.28
CA ILE A 476 18.92 -13.04 -13.74
C ILE A 476 18.18 -14.14 -12.97
N TYR A 477 17.83 -13.88 -11.70
CA TYR A 477 16.94 -14.74 -10.93
C TYR A 477 15.54 -14.82 -11.56
N SER A 478 14.98 -13.68 -11.97
CA SER A 478 13.67 -13.61 -12.63
C SER A 478 13.68 -14.29 -14.01
N ILE A 479 14.76 -14.13 -14.78
CA ILE A 479 14.96 -14.83 -16.06
C ILE A 479 15.02 -16.35 -15.83
N GLY A 480 15.76 -16.79 -14.81
CA GLY A 480 15.77 -18.19 -14.40
C GLY A 480 14.37 -18.69 -14.02
N GLY A 481 13.62 -17.92 -13.24
CA GLY A 481 12.24 -18.22 -12.85
C GLY A 481 11.26 -18.35 -14.02
N LEU A 482 11.39 -17.47 -15.02
CA LEU A 482 10.62 -17.52 -16.25
C LEU A 482 10.92 -18.81 -17.03
N LEU A 483 12.19 -19.10 -17.29
CA LEU A 483 12.61 -20.32 -18.00
C LEU A 483 12.18 -21.58 -17.25
N GLY A 484 12.38 -21.61 -15.93
CA GLY A 484 11.92 -22.71 -15.09
C GLY A 484 10.41 -22.93 -15.18
N SER A 485 9.62 -21.86 -15.22
CA SER A 485 8.16 -21.94 -15.36
C SER A 485 7.73 -22.44 -16.74
N MET A 486 8.40 -21.99 -17.81
CA MET A 486 8.11 -22.42 -19.19
C MET A 486 8.38 -23.92 -19.39
N TYR A 487 9.45 -24.45 -18.80
CA TYR A 487 9.82 -25.86 -18.93
C TYR A 487 9.16 -26.78 -17.91
N ALA A 488 8.47 -26.26 -16.89
CA ALA A 488 7.83 -27.05 -15.84
C ALA A 488 6.83 -28.09 -16.37
N GLY A 489 6.00 -27.69 -17.35
CA GLY A 489 5.05 -28.59 -18.00
C GLY A 489 5.76 -29.75 -18.72
N TYR A 490 6.79 -29.45 -19.51
CA TYR A 490 7.60 -30.45 -20.20
C TYR A 490 8.30 -31.42 -19.23
N PHE A 491 8.93 -30.87 -18.18
CA PHE A 491 9.67 -31.65 -17.19
C PHE A 491 8.75 -32.60 -16.41
N SER A 492 7.56 -32.11 -16.03
CA SER A 492 6.58 -32.90 -15.28
C SER A 492 6.00 -34.06 -16.09
N ILE A 493 5.82 -33.88 -17.41
CA ILE A 493 5.33 -34.91 -18.34
C ILE A 493 6.43 -35.94 -18.64
N ARG A 494 7.66 -35.48 -18.94
CA ARG A 494 8.76 -36.36 -19.37
C ARG A 494 9.30 -37.26 -18.26
N PHE A 495 9.46 -36.73 -17.04
CA PHE A 495 10.09 -37.46 -15.93
C PHE A 495 9.09 -37.93 -14.88
N GLY A 496 7.84 -37.49 -14.96
CA GLY A 496 6.82 -37.69 -13.94
C GLY A 496 6.98 -36.72 -12.77
N ARG A 497 5.86 -36.23 -12.24
CA ARG A 497 5.80 -35.12 -11.27
C ARG A 497 6.63 -35.37 -10.00
N LYS A 498 6.64 -36.60 -9.46
CA LYS A 498 7.42 -36.96 -8.26
C LYS A 498 8.93 -36.89 -8.48
N LYS A 499 9.42 -37.45 -9.60
CA LYS A 499 10.86 -37.40 -9.94
C LYS A 499 11.26 -35.99 -10.37
N ALA A 500 10.37 -35.27 -11.06
CA ALA A 500 10.58 -33.88 -11.45
C ALA A 500 10.80 -32.99 -10.21
N MET A 501 10.01 -33.14 -9.14
CA MET A 501 10.24 -32.42 -7.87
C MET A 501 11.60 -32.73 -7.23
N LEU A 502 12.08 -33.96 -7.31
CA LEU A 502 13.43 -34.30 -6.83
C LEU A 502 14.52 -33.66 -7.71
N PHE A 503 14.31 -33.61 -9.03
CA PHE A 503 15.25 -32.98 -9.95
C PHE A 503 15.32 -31.46 -9.78
N VAL A 504 14.28 -30.80 -9.25
CA VAL A 504 14.32 -29.37 -8.90
C VAL A 504 15.36 -29.07 -7.82
N ASN A 505 15.71 -30.03 -6.97
CA ASN A 505 16.74 -29.83 -5.95
C ASN A 505 18.16 -29.70 -6.54
N ILE A 506 18.40 -30.19 -7.76
CA ILE A 506 19.71 -30.10 -8.42
C ILE A 506 20.08 -28.63 -8.70
N PRO A 507 19.26 -27.82 -9.41
CA PRO A 507 19.56 -26.40 -9.57
C PRO A 507 19.51 -25.62 -8.26
N ALA A 508 18.75 -26.06 -7.25
CA ALA A 508 18.74 -25.47 -5.91
C ALA A 508 20.11 -25.62 -5.20
N LEU A 509 20.63 -26.85 -5.16
CA LEU A 509 21.93 -27.16 -4.55
C LEU A 509 23.08 -26.52 -5.32
N LEU A 510 23.02 -26.54 -6.65
CA LEU A 510 23.98 -25.85 -7.50
C LEU A 510 23.96 -24.34 -7.24
N GLY A 511 22.76 -23.76 -7.11
CA GLY A 511 22.57 -22.34 -6.79
C GLY A 511 23.18 -21.96 -5.45
N ALA A 512 22.87 -22.73 -4.40
CA ALA A 512 23.38 -22.53 -3.06
C ALA A 512 24.91 -22.71 -2.98
N ALA A 513 25.46 -23.74 -3.63
CA ALA A 513 26.91 -23.97 -3.66
C ALA A 513 27.64 -22.82 -4.36
N LEU A 514 27.19 -22.40 -5.54
CA LEU A 514 27.80 -21.30 -6.29
C LEU A 514 27.77 -19.98 -5.50
N MET A 515 26.64 -19.67 -4.83
CA MET A 515 26.54 -18.48 -4.00
C MET A 515 27.39 -18.59 -2.72
N GLY A 516 27.42 -19.74 -2.05
CA GLY A 516 28.20 -19.95 -0.83
C GLY A 516 29.72 -19.90 -1.05
N PHE A 517 30.18 -20.41 -2.19
CA PHE A 517 31.60 -20.36 -2.56
C PHE A 517 32.03 -19.04 -3.21
N SER A 518 31.09 -18.16 -3.58
CA SER A 518 31.41 -16.90 -4.25
C SER A 518 32.41 -16.03 -3.49
N LYS A 519 32.32 -16.00 -2.15
CA LYS A 519 33.23 -15.25 -1.27
C LYS A 519 34.62 -15.88 -1.20
N VAL A 520 34.72 -17.21 -1.21
CA VAL A 520 36.00 -17.93 -1.13
C VAL A 520 36.81 -17.77 -2.41
N PHE A 521 36.14 -17.73 -3.56
CA PHE A 521 36.79 -17.58 -4.87
C PHE A 521 36.78 -16.13 -5.39
N GLY A 522 36.21 -15.18 -4.63
CA GLY A 522 36.02 -13.79 -5.06
C GLY A 522 35.18 -13.64 -6.34
N SER A 523 34.40 -14.65 -6.75
CA SER A 523 33.76 -14.68 -8.06
C SER A 523 32.32 -14.20 -8.02
N PHE A 524 32.10 -13.05 -8.65
CA PHE A 524 30.78 -12.47 -8.90
C PHE A 524 29.96 -13.30 -9.91
N GLU A 525 30.64 -13.91 -10.90
CA GLU A 525 30.02 -14.76 -11.91
C GLU A 525 29.31 -15.96 -11.26
N MET A 526 29.88 -16.49 -10.17
CA MET A 526 29.26 -17.54 -9.37
C MET A 526 27.96 -17.08 -8.68
N ILE A 527 27.87 -15.79 -8.29
CA ILE A 527 26.63 -15.23 -7.75
C ILE A 527 25.56 -15.15 -8.86
N LEU A 528 25.93 -14.69 -10.06
CA LEU A 528 25.01 -14.64 -11.21
C LEU A 528 24.49 -16.03 -11.60
N LEU A 529 25.39 -16.99 -11.80
CA LEU A 529 25.05 -18.37 -12.12
C LEU A 529 24.23 -19.02 -10.99
N GLY A 530 24.59 -18.73 -9.74
CA GLY A 530 23.88 -19.23 -8.57
C GLY A 530 22.45 -18.67 -8.47
N ARG A 531 22.25 -17.38 -8.73
CA ARG A 531 20.93 -16.72 -8.77
C ARG A 531 20.09 -17.19 -9.95
N PHE A 532 20.69 -17.35 -11.13
CA PHE A 532 20.02 -17.94 -12.29
C PHE A 532 19.50 -19.35 -11.99
N SER A 533 20.37 -20.21 -11.45
CA SER A 533 20.04 -21.59 -11.07
C SER A 533 18.94 -21.64 -9.99
N SER A 534 19.02 -20.76 -8.99
CA SER A 534 17.98 -20.62 -7.96
C SER A 534 16.64 -20.12 -8.53
N GLY A 535 16.68 -19.24 -9.52
CA GLY A 535 15.53 -18.80 -10.29
C GLY A 535 14.87 -19.98 -11.02
N VAL A 536 15.64 -20.76 -11.78
CA VAL A 536 15.18 -21.96 -12.49
C VAL A 536 14.54 -22.96 -11.53
N CYS A 537 15.17 -23.21 -10.39
CA CYS A 537 14.61 -24.04 -9.33
C CYS A 537 13.24 -23.52 -8.87
N THR A 538 13.12 -22.22 -8.60
CA THR A 538 11.86 -21.61 -8.12
C THR A 538 10.75 -21.71 -9.16
N GLY A 539 11.06 -21.44 -10.43
CA GLY A 539 10.11 -21.55 -11.54
C GLY A 539 9.62 -22.99 -11.75
N LEU A 540 10.53 -23.97 -11.75
CA LEU A 540 10.17 -25.38 -11.87
C LEU A 540 9.40 -25.87 -10.64
N GLY A 541 9.92 -25.60 -9.45
CA GLY A 541 9.40 -26.11 -8.17
C GLY A 541 7.97 -25.69 -7.90
N LEU A 542 7.66 -24.40 -8.05
CA LEU A 542 6.32 -23.88 -7.81
C LEU A 542 5.28 -24.54 -8.73
N ASN A 543 5.57 -24.58 -10.04
CA ASN A 543 4.64 -25.09 -11.03
C ASN A 543 4.45 -26.61 -10.91
N ILE A 544 5.53 -27.38 -10.73
CA ILE A 544 5.46 -28.84 -10.59
C ILE A 544 4.75 -29.23 -9.28
N HIS A 545 5.01 -28.51 -8.19
CA HIS A 545 4.33 -28.75 -6.91
C HIS A 545 2.82 -28.48 -7.01
N LEU A 546 2.41 -27.37 -7.65
CA LEU A 546 0.99 -27.08 -7.89
C LEU A 546 0.31 -28.15 -8.75
N MET A 547 0.98 -28.64 -9.81
CA MET A 547 0.47 -29.73 -10.64
C MET A 547 0.33 -31.04 -9.86
N TYR A 548 1.34 -31.40 -9.06
CA TYR A 548 1.32 -32.61 -8.25
C TYR A 548 0.23 -32.59 -7.17
N VAL A 549 0.12 -31.48 -6.44
CA VAL A 549 -0.93 -31.28 -5.45
C VAL A 549 -2.31 -31.27 -6.11
N GLY A 550 -2.43 -30.67 -7.30
CA GLY A 550 -3.67 -30.66 -8.08
C GLY A 550 -4.17 -32.06 -8.43
N GLU A 551 -3.28 -33.04 -8.56
CA GLU A 551 -3.63 -34.42 -8.89
C GLU A 551 -3.82 -35.30 -7.66
N CYS A 552 -2.91 -35.21 -6.69
CA CYS A 552 -2.90 -36.08 -5.52
C CYS A 552 -3.85 -35.62 -4.40
N ALA A 553 -4.09 -34.31 -4.25
CA ALA A 553 -4.89 -33.82 -3.14
C ALA A 553 -6.39 -34.08 -3.37
N PRO A 554 -7.14 -34.48 -2.31
CA PRO A 554 -8.59 -34.59 -2.36
C PRO A 554 -9.23 -33.27 -2.81
N LYS A 555 -10.30 -33.33 -3.62
CA LYS A 555 -10.98 -32.14 -4.18
C LYS A 555 -11.29 -31.06 -3.12
N LYS A 556 -11.61 -31.46 -1.88
CA LYS A 556 -11.89 -30.55 -0.76
C LYS A 556 -10.65 -29.79 -0.25
N LEU A 557 -9.46 -30.39 -0.33
CA LEU A 557 -8.21 -29.87 0.26
C LEU A 557 -7.26 -29.23 -0.75
N ARG A 558 -7.44 -29.46 -2.07
CA ARG A 558 -6.57 -28.95 -3.15
C ARG A 558 -6.15 -27.49 -3.00
N GLY A 559 -7.09 -26.61 -2.66
CA GLY A 559 -6.81 -25.18 -2.47
C GLY A 559 -5.91 -24.90 -1.27
N VAL A 560 -6.14 -25.57 -0.13
CA VAL A 560 -5.33 -25.42 1.09
C VAL A 560 -3.92 -25.96 0.86
N THR A 561 -3.79 -27.13 0.23
CA THR A 561 -2.50 -27.72 -0.14
C THR A 561 -1.78 -27.00 -1.27
N ALA A 562 -2.47 -26.20 -2.08
CA ALA A 562 -1.82 -25.31 -3.06
C ALA A 562 -1.20 -24.09 -2.37
N ILE A 563 -1.91 -23.54 -1.36
CA ILE A 563 -1.44 -22.41 -0.54
C ILE A 563 -0.21 -22.79 0.28
N THR A 564 -0.06 -24.05 0.70
CA THR A 564 1.15 -24.48 1.43
C THR A 564 2.43 -24.28 0.61
N ALA A 565 2.37 -24.34 -0.73
CA ALA A 565 3.51 -24.07 -1.60
C ALA A 565 3.97 -22.61 -1.51
N SER A 566 3.03 -21.66 -1.67
CA SER A 566 3.29 -20.23 -1.54
C SER A 566 3.69 -19.84 -0.11
N THR A 567 3.07 -20.49 0.88
CA THR A 567 3.40 -20.29 2.30
C THR A 567 4.81 -20.80 2.61
N ALA A 568 5.20 -21.97 2.10
CA ALA A 568 6.55 -22.51 2.27
C ALA A 568 7.61 -21.63 1.59
N ILE A 569 7.30 -21.02 0.45
CA ILE A 569 8.18 -20.03 -0.19
C ILE A 569 8.31 -18.77 0.68
N ALA A 570 7.21 -18.26 1.23
CA ALA A 570 7.23 -17.10 2.11
C ALA A 570 8.01 -17.38 3.40
N VAL A 571 7.78 -18.53 4.03
CA VAL A 571 8.54 -19.00 5.20
C VAL A 571 10.01 -19.19 4.83
N GLY A 572 10.33 -19.77 3.68
CA GLY A 572 11.71 -19.92 3.21
C GLY A 572 12.42 -18.57 3.01
N LYS A 573 11.73 -17.57 2.46
CA LYS A 573 12.24 -16.18 2.39
C LYS A 573 12.47 -15.59 3.77
N PHE A 574 11.53 -15.80 4.70
CA PHE A 574 11.64 -15.31 6.07
C PHE A 574 12.77 -15.99 6.86
N VAL A 575 12.91 -17.30 6.73
CA VAL A 575 14.02 -18.06 7.33
C VAL A 575 15.36 -17.64 6.73
N GLY A 576 15.42 -17.44 5.40
CA GLY A 576 16.61 -16.88 4.76
C GLY A 576 16.95 -15.47 5.26
N PHE A 577 15.93 -14.65 5.53
CA PHE A 577 16.09 -13.32 6.15
C PHE A 577 16.59 -13.42 7.60
N ALA A 578 15.99 -14.28 8.42
CA ALA A 578 16.38 -14.48 9.82
C ALA A 578 17.81 -15.03 9.97
N ILE A 579 18.19 -16.01 9.13
CA ILE A 579 19.56 -16.55 9.10
C ILE A 579 20.57 -15.49 8.64
N GLY A 580 20.18 -14.60 7.72
CA GLY A 580 21.00 -13.47 7.31
C GLY A 580 21.29 -12.48 8.44
N LEU A 581 20.30 -12.21 9.30
CA LEU A 581 20.42 -11.31 10.45
C LEU A 581 21.33 -11.86 11.57
N ASP A 582 21.25 -13.17 11.86
CA ASP A 582 22.10 -13.82 12.86
C ASP A 582 23.58 -13.87 12.43
N TYR A 583 23.85 -13.95 11.11
CA TYR A 583 25.22 -13.94 10.60
C TYR A 583 25.90 -12.56 10.75
N GLU A 584 25.14 -11.46 10.64
CA GLU A 584 25.65 -10.10 10.88
C GLU A 584 25.93 -9.85 12.37
N THR A 585 25.07 -10.33 13.27
CA THR A 585 25.28 -10.21 14.72
C THR A 585 26.41 -11.12 15.23
N ALA A 586 26.58 -12.31 14.64
CA ALA A 586 27.66 -13.24 15.01
C ALA A 586 29.05 -12.82 14.51
N LEU A 587 29.14 -11.99 13.46
CA LEU A 587 30.43 -11.59 12.88
C LEU A 587 31.12 -10.45 13.63
N GLY A 588 30.45 -9.77 14.57
CA GLY A 588 31.09 -8.80 15.48
C GLY A 588 32.11 -7.87 14.79
N ARG A 589 31.80 -7.38 13.59
CA ARG A 589 32.70 -6.47 12.88
C ARG A 589 32.47 -5.07 13.43
N GLN A 590 33.35 -4.72 14.38
CA GLN A 590 33.65 -3.37 14.86
C GLN A 590 34.08 -2.43 13.74
#